data_AF-A0A9P4GU53-F1
#
_entry.id   AF-A0A9P4GU53-F1
#
_cell.length_a   1.000
_cell.length_b   1.000
_cell.length_c   1.000
_cell.angle_alpha   90.00
_cell.angle_beta   90.00
_cell.angle_gamma   90.00
#
_symmetry.space_group_name_H-M   'P 1'
#
loop_
_entity.id
_entity.type
_entity.pdbx_description
1 polymer ?
#
loop_
_entity_poly.entity_id
_entity_poly.type
_entity_poly.pdbx_seq_one_letter_code
_entity_poly.pdbx_strand_id
1 'polypeptide(L)'
;MSDNENGDELVTKPFKFVTAPTAPPNHVKYNYPKLGICDKGADEPRRSLGFDARFPNQNQTKHCWQNYVDYHKCTIAKGEDFAPCRQFLLAYKSLCPSGWTSRWDDQREAGNFPVKLDQ
;
A
#
# COMPACT_ATOMS: atom_id res chain seq x y z
N MET A 1 0.76 -45.25 -29.33
CA MET A 1 1.50 -44.30 -28.48
C MET A 1 0.98 -44.55 -27.08
N SER A 2 1.61 -45.48 -26.40
CA SER A 2 1.11 -46.09 -25.17
C SER A 2 2.10 -45.82 -24.03
N ASP A 3 1.50 -45.58 -22.86
CA ASP A 3 1.97 -45.89 -21.51
C ASP A 3 3.17 -45.11 -20.91
N ASN A 4 2.81 -44.04 -20.18
CA ASN A 4 2.83 -43.92 -18.70
C ASN A 4 3.98 -44.51 -17.83
N GLU A 5 4.33 -43.70 -16.81
CA GLU A 5 4.93 -43.99 -15.48
C GLU A 5 6.44 -44.12 -15.25
N ASN A 6 6.98 -43.06 -14.61
CA ASN A 6 7.71 -42.98 -13.33
C ASN A 6 8.93 -43.89 -13.05
N GLY A 7 10.06 -43.26 -12.70
CA GLY A 7 11.17 -43.98 -12.06
C GLY A 7 12.38 -43.14 -11.69
N ASP A 8 12.26 -42.19 -10.76
CA ASP A 8 13.41 -41.60 -10.07
C ASP A 8 13.09 -41.28 -8.60
N GLU A 9 13.17 -42.36 -7.82
CA GLU A 9 13.62 -42.48 -6.42
C GLU A 9 13.56 -41.23 -5.51
N LEU A 10 12.47 -41.14 -4.74
CA LEU A 10 12.37 -40.32 -3.54
C LEU A 10 13.28 -40.90 -2.43
N VAL A 11 14.57 -40.52 -2.45
CA VAL A 11 15.47 -40.73 -1.31
C VAL A 11 15.04 -39.81 -0.17
N THR A 12 14.30 -40.37 0.79
CA THR A 12 13.95 -39.71 2.05
C THR A 12 15.20 -39.51 2.90
N LYS A 13 15.89 -38.38 2.70
CA LYS A 13 17.04 -37.98 3.52
C LYS A 13 16.55 -37.68 4.95
N PRO A 14 17.27 -38.13 6.00
CA PRO A 14 16.79 -38.02 7.37
C PRO A 14 16.66 -36.56 7.79
N PHE A 15 15.55 -36.24 8.46
CA PHE A 15 15.35 -34.97 9.15
C PHE A 15 16.39 -34.82 10.26
N LYS A 16 17.45 -34.08 9.99
CA LYS A 16 18.39 -33.64 11.01
C LYS A 16 17.80 -32.40 11.69
N PHE A 17 17.46 -32.52 12.96
CA PHE A 17 17.17 -31.37 13.82
C PHE A 17 18.40 -30.45 13.84
N VAL A 18 18.26 -29.24 13.29
CA VAL A 18 19.26 -28.19 13.41
C VAL A 18 19.10 -27.56 14.78
N THR A 19 20.02 -27.88 15.69
CA THR A 19 20.20 -27.08 16.92
C THR A 19 20.69 -25.70 16.50
N ALA A 20 19.90 -24.66 16.79
CA ALA A 20 20.21 -23.29 16.41
C ALA A 20 21.54 -22.83 17.06
N PRO A 21 22.52 -22.33 16.28
CA PRO A 21 23.65 -21.63 16.87
C PRO A 21 23.19 -20.28 17.40
N THR A 22 23.48 -20.02 18.68
CA THR A 22 23.32 -18.73 19.35
C THR A 22 23.90 -17.61 18.49
N ALA A 23 23.10 -16.60 18.19
CA ALA A 23 23.47 -15.51 17.29
C ALA A 23 24.68 -14.72 17.84
N PRO A 24 25.77 -14.54 17.05
CA PRO A 24 26.79 -13.56 17.38
C PRO A 24 26.25 -12.14 17.11
N PRO A 25 26.57 -11.15 17.97
CA PRO A 25 26.18 -9.77 17.75
C PRO A 25 27.15 -9.19 16.73
N ASN A 26 26.84 -9.26 15.44
CA ASN A 26 27.32 -8.27 14.47
C ASN A 26 26.61 -8.44 13.13
N HIS A 27 26.19 -7.30 12.61
CA HIS A 27 25.23 -7.09 11.54
C HIS A 27 25.76 -7.58 10.18
N VAL A 28 25.61 -8.87 9.87
CA VAL A 28 25.84 -9.39 8.51
C VAL A 28 24.67 -8.97 7.63
N LYS A 29 24.94 -8.12 6.63
CA LYS A 29 23.92 -7.66 5.66
C LYS A 29 23.49 -8.83 4.78
N TYR A 30 22.27 -9.33 4.99
CA TYR A 30 21.62 -10.22 4.03
C TYR A 30 21.22 -9.43 2.79
N ASN A 31 21.65 -9.88 1.62
CA ASN A 31 21.24 -9.32 0.33
C ASN A 31 19.91 -9.96 -0.08
N TYR A 32 18.82 -9.44 0.47
CA TYR A 32 17.49 -9.69 -0.07
C TYR A 32 17.32 -8.89 -1.36
N PRO A 33 16.68 -9.43 -2.42
CA PRO A 33 16.24 -8.61 -3.53
C PRO A 33 15.29 -7.56 -2.95
N LYS A 34 15.72 -6.30 -2.96
CA LYS A 34 14.94 -5.15 -2.48
C LYS A 34 13.57 -5.19 -3.20
N LEU A 35 12.53 -5.66 -2.51
CA LEU A 35 11.19 -5.22 -2.82
C LEU A 35 11.20 -3.71 -2.57
N GLY A 36 11.07 -2.93 -3.66
CA GLY A 36 11.33 -1.50 -3.70
C GLY A 36 10.46 -0.69 -2.75
N ILE A 37 10.90 -0.60 -1.50
CA ILE A 37 10.40 0.31 -0.49
C ILE A 37 11.47 1.39 -0.35
N CYS A 38 11.10 2.61 -0.73
CA CYS A 38 11.95 3.79 -0.65
C CYS A 38 12.19 4.17 0.82
N ASP A 39 13.39 3.90 1.31
CA ASP A 39 13.89 4.38 2.60
C ASP A 39 14.12 5.91 2.57
N LYS A 40 13.84 6.56 3.70
CA LYS A 40 13.76 8.02 3.86
C LYS A 40 15.13 8.72 3.81
N GLY A 41 15.21 9.86 3.10
CA GLY A 41 16.27 10.86 3.29
C GLY A 41 16.37 11.89 2.17
N ALA A 42 15.95 13.13 2.46
CA ALA A 42 16.35 14.43 1.89
C ALA A 42 16.93 14.51 0.45
N ASP A 43 16.32 13.80 -0.50
CA ASP A 43 16.07 14.18 -1.89
C ASP A 43 14.66 13.62 -2.10
N GLU A 44 13.63 14.45 -2.27
CA GLU A 44 12.28 13.90 -2.44
C GLU A 44 12.14 13.53 -3.92
N PRO A 45 12.24 12.24 -4.31
CA PRO A 45 11.71 11.85 -5.60
C PRO A 45 10.25 12.26 -5.58
N ARG A 46 9.80 12.87 -6.67
CA ARG A 46 8.39 13.19 -6.89
C ARG A 46 7.60 11.88 -6.74
N ARG A 47 7.14 11.57 -5.52
CA ARG A 47 6.48 10.32 -5.17
C ARG A 47 5.12 10.32 -5.85
N SER A 48 5.12 9.91 -7.11
CA SER A 48 3.92 9.54 -7.82
C SER A 48 3.28 8.39 -7.05
N LEU A 49 1.96 8.43 -6.94
CA LEU A 49 1.27 7.30 -6.34
C LEU A 49 1.58 6.02 -7.11
N GLY A 50 1.74 4.94 -6.35
CA GLY A 50 1.86 3.62 -6.93
C GLY A 50 0.56 3.19 -7.62
N PHE A 51 0.67 2.15 -8.43
CA PHE A 51 -0.48 1.50 -9.04
C PHE A 51 -1.37 0.86 -7.96
N ASP A 52 -2.64 1.26 -7.90
CA ASP A 52 -3.64 0.61 -7.05
C ASP A 52 -4.41 -0.42 -7.87
N ALA A 53 -4.22 -1.70 -7.53
CA ALA A 53 -4.87 -2.82 -8.22
C ALA A 53 -6.41 -2.81 -8.12
N ARG A 54 -7.00 -2.06 -7.20
CA ARG A 54 -8.47 -1.86 -7.12
C ARG A 54 -9.00 -1.02 -8.28
N PHE A 55 -8.15 -0.19 -8.88
CA PHE A 55 -8.49 0.74 -9.95
C PHE A 55 -7.59 0.54 -11.18
N PRO A 56 -7.65 -0.63 -11.86
CA PRO A 56 -6.76 -0.97 -12.97
C PRO A 56 -7.09 -0.23 -14.28
N ASN A 57 -8.28 0.37 -14.37
CA ASN A 57 -8.77 1.00 -15.58
C ASN A 57 -8.18 2.41 -15.76
N GLN A 58 -8.12 2.90 -17.00
CA GLN A 58 -7.61 4.25 -17.31
C GLN A 58 -8.43 5.37 -16.65
N ASN A 59 -9.72 5.14 -16.38
CA ASN A 59 -10.57 6.09 -15.67
C ASN A 59 -10.30 6.06 -14.16
N GLN A 60 -9.50 7.01 -13.67
CA GLN A 60 -9.10 7.15 -12.27
C GLN A 60 -10.06 7.99 -11.41
N THR A 61 -11.25 8.34 -11.93
CA THR A 61 -12.26 9.13 -11.20
C THR A 61 -12.64 8.50 -9.87
N LYS A 62 -12.89 7.19 -9.85
CA LYS A 62 -13.22 6.45 -8.61
C LYS A 62 -12.04 6.38 -7.65
N HIS A 63 -10.82 6.30 -8.17
CA HIS A 63 -9.61 6.28 -7.36
C HIS A 63 -9.40 7.63 -6.65
N CYS A 64 -9.59 8.73 -7.36
CA CYS A 64 -9.60 10.08 -6.79
C CYS A 64 -10.67 10.22 -5.69
N TRP A 65 -11.93 9.90 -6.01
CA TRP A 65 -13.06 10.03 -5.08
C TRP A 65 -12.85 9.21 -3.81
N GLN A 66 -12.41 7.95 -3.93
CA GLN A 66 -12.22 7.08 -2.79
C GLN A 66 -11.12 7.60 -1.86
N ASN A 67 -9.99 8.06 -2.38
CA ASN A 67 -8.92 8.64 -1.56
C ASN A 67 -9.34 9.93 -0.83
N TYR A 68 -10.19 10.75 -1.47
CA TYR A 68 -10.72 11.96 -0.82
C TYR A 68 -11.60 11.61 0.38
N VAL A 69 -12.54 10.67 0.19
CA VAL A 69 -13.42 10.19 1.27
C VAL A 69 -12.61 9.51 2.38
N ASP A 70 -11.65 8.66 2.03
CA ASP A 70 -10.83 7.91 2.99
C ASP A 70 -9.95 8.85 3.83
N TYR A 71 -9.41 9.92 3.22
CA TYR A 71 -8.67 10.94 3.96
C TYR A 71 -9.54 11.58 5.05
N HIS A 72 -10.74 12.03 4.68
CA HIS A 72 -11.61 12.72 5.63
C HIS A 72 -12.17 11.81 6.72
N LYS A 73 -12.50 10.56 6.39
CA LYS A 73 -12.84 9.54 7.40
C LYS A 73 -11.68 9.30 8.37
N CYS A 74 -10.46 9.19 7.83
CA CYS A 74 -9.27 8.97 8.63
C CYS A 74 -9.00 10.14 9.60
N THR A 75 -9.13 11.39 9.13
CA THR A 75 -8.96 12.58 9.97
C THR A 75 -10.00 12.67 11.08
N ILE A 76 -11.25 12.28 10.81
CA ILE A 76 -12.33 12.30 11.81
C ILE A 76 -12.15 11.18 12.84
N ALA A 77 -11.78 9.98 12.41
CA ALA A 77 -11.68 8.82 13.29
C ALA A 77 -10.39 8.78 14.13
N LYS A 78 -9.26 9.27 13.59
CA LYS A 78 -7.93 9.14 14.21
C LYS A 78 -7.24 10.47 14.51
N GLY A 79 -7.72 11.58 13.96
CA GLY A 79 -7.04 12.87 14.02
C GLY A 79 -5.99 13.06 12.92
N GLU A 80 -5.51 14.29 12.75
CA GLU A 80 -4.59 14.68 11.66
C GLU A 80 -3.17 14.11 11.81
N ASP A 81 -2.78 13.73 13.03
CA ASP A 81 -1.43 13.24 13.35
C ASP A 81 -1.17 11.79 12.91
N PHE A 82 -2.20 11.10 12.40
CA PHE A 82 -2.06 9.71 12.01
C PHE A 82 -1.30 9.59 10.67
N ALA A 83 -0.08 9.03 10.73
CA ALA A 83 0.82 8.94 9.59
C ALA A 83 0.22 8.24 8.33
N PRO A 84 -0.64 7.21 8.46
CA PRO A 84 -1.35 6.65 7.31
C PRO A 84 -2.38 7.58 6.65
N CYS A 85 -3.04 8.50 7.39
CA CYS A 85 -3.97 9.46 6.78
C CYS A 85 -3.24 10.36 5.76
N ARG A 86 -1.96 10.65 6.02
CA ARG A 86 -1.12 11.45 5.11
C ARG A 86 -0.93 10.78 3.74
N GLN A 87 -1.02 9.46 3.65
CA GLN A 87 -0.92 8.76 2.36
C GLN A 87 -2.14 9.09 1.49
N PHE A 88 -3.34 9.07 2.06
CA PHE A 88 -4.56 9.45 1.36
C PHE A 88 -4.55 10.92 0.94
N LEU A 89 -4.00 11.81 1.79
CA LEU A 89 -3.81 13.23 1.47
C LEU A 89 -2.98 13.45 0.22
N LEU A 90 -1.82 12.78 0.15
CA LEU A 90 -0.94 12.86 -1.01
C LEU A 90 -1.60 12.19 -2.24
N ALA A 91 -2.41 11.15 -2.01
CA ALA A 91 -3.09 10.43 -3.06
C ALA A 91 -4.16 11.27 -3.76
N TYR A 92 -5.15 11.79 -3.03
CA TYR A 92 -6.20 12.56 -3.68
C TYR A 92 -5.64 13.88 -4.27
N LYS A 93 -4.65 14.53 -3.64
CA LYS A 93 -4.03 15.75 -4.17
C LYS A 93 -3.31 15.56 -5.50
N SER A 94 -2.83 14.36 -5.80
CA SER A 94 -2.14 14.06 -7.06
C SER A 94 -3.03 13.45 -8.13
N LEU A 95 -4.13 12.77 -7.75
CA LEU A 95 -5.09 12.18 -8.70
C LEU A 95 -6.23 13.13 -9.08
N CYS A 96 -6.70 13.92 -8.12
CA CYS A 96 -7.91 14.71 -8.29
C CYS A 96 -7.62 16.06 -8.95
N PRO A 97 -8.47 16.50 -9.90
CA PRO A 97 -8.50 17.89 -10.32
C PRO A 97 -8.83 18.81 -9.13
N SER A 98 -8.12 19.93 -9.01
CA SER A 98 -8.33 20.90 -7.91
C SER A 98 -9.75 21.47 -7.86
N GLY A 99 -10.39 21.64 -9.02
CA GLY A 99 -11.78 22.11 -9.10
C GLY A 99 -12.80 21.12 -8.54
N TRP A 100 -12.48 19.82 -8.47
CA TRP A 100 -13.36 18.82 -7.86
C TRP A 100 -13.22 18.85 -6.35
N THR A 101 -11.98 18.88 -5.83
CA THR A 101 -11.74 18.91 -4.39
C THR A 101 -12.35 20.16 -3.76
N SER A 102 -12.18 21.33 -4.39
CA SER A 102 -12.79 22.58 -3.90
C SER A 102 -14.32 22.48 -3.79
N ARG A 103 -15.00 21.94 -4.81
CA ARG A 103 -16.47 21.80 -4.78
C ARG A 103 -16.93 20.82 -3.69
N TRP A 104 -16.17 19.75 -3.46
CA TRP A 104 -16.49 18.82 -2.38
C TRP A 104 -16.23 19.43 -1.01
N ASP A 105 -15.18 20.25 -0.87
CA ASP A 105 -14.92 21.01 0.35
C ASP A 105 -16.09 21.96 0.66
N ASP A 106 -16.57 22.73 -0.34
CA ASP A 106 -17.76 23.59 -0.20
C ASP A 106 -19.00 22.78 0.22
N GLN A 107 -19.22 21.60 -0.37
CA GLN A 107 -20.34 20.71 -0.02
C GLN A 107 -20.24 20.16 1.41
N ARG A 108 -19.02 19.88 1.89
CA ARG A 108 -18.79 19.42 3.28
C ARG A 108 -19.02 20.54 4.27
N GLU A 109 -18.54 21.76 3.98
CA GLU A 109 -18.78 22.94 4.82
C GLU A 109 -20.26 23.32 4.87
N ALA A 110 -20.98 23.17 3.74
CA ALA A 110 -22.43 23.36 3.68
C ALA A 110 -23.25 22.20 4.30
N GLY A 111 -22.61 21.10 4.69
CA GLY A 111 -23.30 19.91 5.23
C GLY A 111 -24.13 19.12 4.22
N ASN A 112 -23.95 19.35 2.91
CA ASN A 112 -24.69 18.69 1.83
C ASN A 112 -23.84 17.60 1.12
N PHE A 113 -22.88 17.01 1.83
CA PHE A 113 -22.01 15.98 1.26
C PHE A 113 -22.74 14.62 1.21
N PRO A 114 -22.74 13.90 0.05
CA PRO A 114 -23.56 12.70 -0.13
C PRO A 114 -23.06 11.46 0.63
N VAL A 115 -21.92 11.53 1.32
CA VAL A 115 -21.31 10.39 2.02
C VAL A 115 -21.18 10.69 3.50
N LYS A 116 -21.48 9.69 4.34
CA LYS A 116 -21.24 9.73 5.78
C LYS A 116 -19.76 9.58 6.08
N LEU A 117 -19.19 10.56 6.78
CA LEU A 117 -17.75 10.64 7.11
C LEU A 117 -17.45 10.25 8.57
N ASP A 118 -18.48 10.10 9.39
CA ASP A 118 -18.49 9.85 10.83
C ASP A 118 -18.54 8.37 11.22
N GLN A 119 -18.45 7.45 10.25
CA GLN A 119 -18.68 6.02 10.42
C GLN A 119 -17.40 5.19 10.48
#